data_AF-G3P1E5-F1
#
_entry.id   AF-G3P1E5-F1
#
_cell.length_a   1.000
_cell.length_b   1.000
_cell.length_c   1.000
_cell.angle_alpha   90.00
_cell.angle_beta   90.00
_cell.angle_gamma   90.00
#
_symmetry.space_group_name_H-M   'P 1'
#
loop_
_entity.id
_entity.type
_entity.pdbx_description
1 polymer ?
#
loop_
_entity_poly.entity_id
_entity_poly.type
_entity_poly.pdbx_seq_one_letter_code
_entity_poly.pdbx_strand_id
1 'polypeptide(L)'
;MTDQQGNPDQLPADKGQGGAGATYKLAVFEFENFRGKKLELSSECKDVLEKTQKIGSVIVESGPWVGFERPGFAGEQFVLEKGEYPRWSTWTNCLSIYSLSSFRPLKVDSADHKLHLFENAGFENRKMEIVDDDVPSLWAYGFQDRVASAKAISGTWVGYMYPGYRGSQYVFEHGEFKHWNDWGATAPQIQSVRRVRDMQWHKRGCYIAPAPTPPNPNPNPAPNPAPNPTPNPKPTPNPNPAPNPKSKTQP
;
A
#
# COMPACT_ATOMS: atom_id res chain seq x y z
N MET A 1 45.57 -16.91 -57.81
CA MET A 1 44.52 -15.88 -57.92
C MET A 1 43.70 -15.98 -56.66
N THR A 2 43.95 -15.06 -55.74
CA THR A 2 43.39 -15.00 -54.39
C THR A 2 42.35 -13.90 -54.39
N ASP A 3 41.07 -14.27 -54.36
CA ASP A 3 39.98 -13.31 -54.27
C ASP A 3 39.74 -12.85 -52.83
N GLN A 4 39.48 -11.55 -52.74
CA GLN A 4 39.20 -10.78 -51.54
C GLN A 4 37.73 -10.88 -51.10
N GLN A 5 37.50 -10.51 -49.83
CA GLN A 5 36.27 -9.95 -49.24
C GLN A 5 35.08 -10.92 -49.06
N GLY A 6 34.31 -10.88 -47.97
CA GLY A 6 34.17 -9.87 -46.92
C GLY A 6 33.46 -10.41 -45.68
N ASN A 7 33.51 -9.58 -44.64
CA ASN A 7 32.98 -9.76 -43.29
C ASN A 7 31.44 -10.03 -43.29
N PRO A 8 30.89 -10.93 -42.46
CA PRO A 8 29.44 -11.02 -42.31
C PRO A 8 28.92 -9.88 -41.42
N ASP A 9 27.98 -9.12 -41.99
CA ASP A 9 27.26 -8.02 -41.37
C ASP A 9 26.62 -8.41 -40.04
N GLN A 10 26.94 -7.59 -39.04
CA GLN A 10 26.33 -7.58 -37.72
C GLN A 10 24.97 -6.89 -37.83
N LEU A 11 23.89 -7.68 -37.77
CA LEU A 11 22.52 -7.17 -37.73
C LEU A 11 22.31 -6.35 -36.43
N PRO A 12 21.67 -5.16 -36.53
CA PRO A 12 21.61 -4.22 -35.42
C PRO A 12 20.65 -4.68 -34.33
N ALA A 13 21.03 -4.35 -33.09
CA ALA A 13 20.22 -4.45 -31.89
C ALA A 13 18.84 -3.80 -32.11
N ASP A 14 17.80 -4.61 -31.92
CA ASP A 14 16.42 -4.14 -31.90
C ASP A 14 16.25 -3.17 -30.71
N LYS A 15 16.13 -1.89 -31.04
CA LYS A 15 15.74 -0.84 -30.10
C LYS A 15 14.25 -1.04 -29.82
N GLY A 16 13.96 -1.80 -28.77
CA GLY A 16 12.64 -1.82 -28.14
C GLY A 16 12.18 -0.39 -27.85
N GLN A 17 11.16 0.04 -28.57
CA GLN A 17 10.54 1.35 -28.48
C GLN A 17 10.03 1.59 -27.06
N GLY A 18 10.67 2.55 -26.39
CA GLY A 18 10.23 3.05 -25.09
C GLY A 18 8.91 3.80 -25.22
N GLY A 19 7.93 3.38 -24.42
CA GLY A 19 6.75 4.19 -24.12
C GLY A 19 7.18 5.53 -23.50
N ALA A 20 6.49 6.59 -23.90
CA ALA A 20 6.78 7.96 -23.50
C ALA A 20 6.84 8.14 -21.96
N GLY A 21 8.01 8.53 -21.45
CA GLY A 21 8.18 9.51 -20.38
C GLY A 21 7.53 9.29 -19.01
N ALA A 22 7.23 8.06 -18.57
CA ALA A 22 6.80 7.83 -17.20
C ALA A 22 7.95 8.11 -16.22
N THR A 23 7.91 9.26 -15.56
CA THR A 23 8.84 9.61 -14.48
C THR A 23 8.44 8.84 -13.22
N TYR A 24 9.33 7.98 -12.73
CA TYR A 24 9.13 7.28 -11.45
C TYR A 24 9.92 8.00 -10.35
N LYS A 25 9.29 8.16 -9.19
CA LYS A 25 9.92 8.76 -8.02
C LYS A 25 9.37 8.18 -6.72
N LEU A 26 10.28 7.63 -5.92
CA LEU A 26 10.03 7.01 -4.63
C LEU A 26 11.01 7.60 -3.61
N ALA A 27 10.53 7.97 -2.44
CA ALA A 27 11.36 8.38 -1.32
C ALA A 27 11.21 7.37 -0.17
N VAL A 28 12.33 6.86 0.32
CA VAL A 28 12.38 5.98 1.50
C VAL A 28 13.02 6.74 2.66
N PHE A 29 12.51 6.50 3.87
CA PHE A 29 12.93 7.16 5.09
C PHE A 29 13.30 6.13 6.14
N GLU A 30 14.34 6.44 6.92
CA GLU A 30 14.87 5.55 7.96
C GLU A 30 13.87 5.28 9.10
N PHE A 31 13.04 6.26 9.47
CA PHE A 31 12.07 6.13 10.55
C PHE A 31 10.63 6.25 10.05
N GLU A 32 9.69 5.80 10.89
CA GLU A 32 8.25 6.03 10.66
C GLU A 32 7.94 7.54 10.57
N ASN A 33 6.84 7.88 9.90
CA ASN A 33 6.33 9.24 9.73
C ASN A 33 7.32 10.19 9.03
N PHE A 34 8.03 9.69 8.02
CA PHE A 34 8.88 10.44 7.09
C PHE A 34 10.04 11.17 7.76
N ARG A 35 10.69 10.52 8.74
CA ARG A 35 11.80 11.07 9.52
C ARG A 35 13.11 10.33 9.29
N GLY A 36 14.21 10.95 9.71
CA GLY A 36 15.56 10.39 9.59
C GLY A 36 16.16 10.62 8.21
N LYS A 37 17.13 9.78 7.83
CA LYS A 37 17.77 9.87 6.51
C LYS A 37 16.73 9.62 5.40
N LYS A 38 16.66 10.53 4.42
CA LYS A 38 15.87 10.40 3.20
C LYS A 38 16.75 9.88 2.06
N LEU A 39 16.26 8.89 1.32
CA LEU A 39 16.85 8.42 0.07
C LEU A 39 15.79 8.47 -1.03
N GLU A 40 16.11 9.13 -2.14
CA GLU A 40 15.24 9.19 -3.32
C GLU A 40 15.70 8.19 -4.37
N LEU A 41 14.75 7.50 -4.98
CA LEU A 41 14.93 6.52 -6.04
C LEU A 41 14.08 6.92 -7.25
N SER A 42 14.71 6.97 -8.42
CA SER A 42 14.07 7.23 -9.72
C SER A 42 14.19 6.06 -10.69
N SER A 43 14.91 5.01 -10.29
CA SER A 43 15.10 3.77 -11.03
C SER A 43 15.06 2.58 -10.07
N GLU A 44 15.15 1.36 -10.60
CA GLU A 44 15.28 0.17 -9.78
C GLU A 44 16.49 0.24 -8.83
N CYS A 45 16.35 -0.38 -7.66
CA CYS A 45 17.37 -0.49 -6.63
C CYS A 45 17.35 -1.91 -6.06
N LYS A 46 18.39 -2.69 -6.33
CA LYS A 46 18.50 -4.11 -5.95
C LYS A 46 18.85 -4.32 -4.49
N ASP A 47 19.46 -3.34 -3.85
CA ASP A 47 19.71 -3.34 -2.40
C ASP A 47 19.69 -1.90 -1.89
N VAL A 48 18.64 -1.55 -1.16
CA VAL A 48 18.50 -0.25 -0.50
C VAL A 48 19.26 -0.21 0.82
N LEU A 49 19.52 -1.37 1.44
CA LEU A 49 20.17 -1.44 2.74
C LEU A 49 21.67 -1.11 2.69
N GLU A 50 22.28 -1.13 1.50
CA GLU A 50 23.62 -0.55 1.26
C GLU A 50 23.66 0.97 1.51
N LYS A 51 22.51 1.66 1.36
CA LYS A 51 22.40 3.13 1.42
C LYS A 51 21.71 3.63 2.69
N THR A 52 20.92 2.80 3.36
CA THR A 52 20.22 3.10 4.63
C THR A 52 20.16 1.86 5.53
N GLN A 53 20.18 2.01 6.85
CA GLN A 53 20.17 0.84 7.74
C GLN A 53 18.83 0.12 7.81
N LYS A 54 17.73 0.86 7.63
CA LYS A 54 16.36 0.34 7.64
C LYS A 54 15.41 1.26 6.89
N ILE A 55 14.20 0.78 6.66
CA ILE A 55 13.11 1.55 6.04
C ILE A 55 11.95 1.60 7.04
N GLY A 56 11.67 2.80 7.54
CA GLY A 56 10.57 3.05 8.48
C GLY A 56 9.33 3.66 7.83
N SER A 57 9.49 4.42 6.75
CA SER A 57 8.36 4.97 5.99
C SER A 57 8.72 5.22 4.52
N VAL A 58 7.71 5.33 3.66
CA VAL A 58 7.86 5.46 2.20
C VAL A 58 6.88 6.49 1.65
N ILE A 59 7.32 7.32 0.71
CA ILE A 59 6.45 8.19 -0.09
C ILE A 59 6.65 7.84 -1.57
N VAL A 60 5.56 7.49 -2.26
CA VAL A 60 5.55 7.30 -3.70
C VAL A 60 5.03 8.60 -4.33
N GLU A 61 5.93 9.41 -4.88
CA GLU A 61 5.56 10.65 -5.58
C GLU A 61 5.06 10.35 -7.00
N SER A 62 5.69 9.38 -7.67
CA SER A 62 5.31 8.91 -9.01
C SER A 62 5.60 7.41 -9.12
N GLY A 63 4.56 6.64 -9.39
CA GLY A 63 4.58 5.18 -9.36
C GLY A 63 3.64 4.57 -10.42
N PRO A 64 3.17 3.32 -10.23
CA PRO A 64 3.41 2.48 -9.05
C PRO A 64 4.83 1.89 -9.00
N TRP A 65 5.22 1.44 -7.82
CA TRP A 65 6.44 0.67 -7.56
C TRP A 65 6.07 -0.69 -6.98
N VAL A 66 6.97 -1.66 -7.14
CA VAL A 66 6.95 -2.89 -6.33
C VAL A 66 8.19 -2.92 -5.46
N GLY A 67 7.96 -3.04 -4.15
CA GLY A 67 8.98 -3.28 -3.14
C GLY A 67 9.07 -4.77 -2.81
N PHE A 68 10.24 -5.24 -2.41
CA PHE A 68 10.50 -6.63 -2.06
C PHE A 68 11.16 -6.75 -0.69
N GLU A 69 10.83 -7.83 0.00
CA GLU A 69 11.38 -8.21 1.30
C GLU A 69 12.91 -8.32 1.30
N ARG A 70 13.48 -8.96 0.28
CA ARG A 70 14.91 -9.26 0.19
C ARG A 70 15.59 -8.51 -0.96
N PRO A 71 16.93 -8.37 -0.92
CA PRO A 71 17.70 -7.84 -2.04
C PRO A 71 17.48 -8.65 -3.33
N GLY A 72 17.73 -8.01 -4.48
CA GLY A 72 17.64 -8.65 -5.79
C GLY A 72 16.21 -8.99 -6.24
N PHE A 73 15.21 -8.25 -5.76
CA PHE A 73 13.79 -8.42 -6.10
C PHE A 73 13.20 -9.78 -5.67
N ALA A 74 13.56 -10.23 -4.47
CA ALA A 74 13.18 -11.54 -3.95
C ALA A 74 12.32 -11.46 -2.68
N GLY A 75 11.55 -12.51 -2.42
CA GLY A 75 10.70 -12.64 -1.23
C GLY A 75 9.31 -12.05 -1.41
N GLU A 76 8.67 -11.65 -0.31
CA GLU A 76 7.36 -10.99 -0.35
C GLU A 76 7.39 -9.74 -1.23
N GLN A 77 6.28 -9.49 -1.91
CA GLN A 77 6.09 -8.36 -2.81
C GLN A 77 5.09 -7.37 -2.23
N PHE A 78 5.36 -6.09 -2.39
CA PHE A 78 4.52 -5.01 -1.90
C PHE A 78 4.27 -4.01 -3.03
N VAL A 79 3.04 -3.93 -3.52
CA VAL A 79 2.66 -2.93 -4.52
C VAL A 79 2.43 -1.58 -3.83
N LEU A 80 3.21 -0.60 -4.23
CA LEU A 80 3.24 0.76 -3.69
C LEU A 80 2.71 1.73 -4.75
N GLU A 81 1.44 2.06 -4.63
CA GLU A 81 0.76 3.07 -5.45
C GLU A 81 1.17 4.48 -4.99
N LYS A 82 0.85 5.50 -5.77
CA LYS A 82 1.12 6.90 -5.39
C LYS A 82 0.48 7.20 -4.04
N GLY A 83 1.28 7.71 -3.09
CA GLY A 83 0.79 8.02 -1.75
C GLY A 83 1.85 8.00 -0.67
N GLU A 84 1.39 8.23 0.56
CA GLU A 84 2.18 8.30 1.77
C GLU A 84 1.97 7.05 2.64
N TYR A 85 3.06 6.33 2.90
CA TYR A 85 3.10 5.12 3.73
C TYR A 85 3.91 5.38 5.01
N PRO A 86 3.28 5.92 6.08
CA PRO A 86 3.99 6.42 7.26
C PRO A 86 4.63 5.33 8.12
N ARG A 87 4.29 4.05 7.91
CA ARG A 87 4.86 2.93 8.64
C ARG A 87 4.71 1.61 7.92
N TRP A 88 5.41 0.59 8.39
CA TRP A 88 5.44 -0.71 7.73
C TRP A 88 4.06 -1.33 7.52
N SER A 89 3.17 -1.23 8.50
CA SER A 89 1.81 -1.80 8.43
C SER A 89 0.90 -1.12 7.40
N THR A 90 1.38 -0.10 6.69
CA THR A 90 0.60 0.60 5.63
C THR A 90 0.88 0.08 4.23
N TRP A 91 2.01 -0.62 4.00
CA TRP A 91 2.31 -1.26 2.71
C TRP A 91 2.14 -2.78 2.70
N THR A 92 2.09 -3.42 3.86
CA THR A 92 1.87 -4.87 3.98
C THR A 92 0.51 -5.18 4.61
N ASN A 93 -0.15 -6.21 4.08
CA ASN A 93 -1.31 -6.84 4.69
C ASN A 93 -0.93 -8.10 5.52
N CYS A 94 0.37 -8.36 5.69
CA CYS A 94 0.94 -9.48 6.43
C CYS A 94 1.76 -8.97 7.62
N LEU A 95 1.37 -9.35 8.85
CA LEU A 95 2.01 -8.82 10.07
C LEU A 95 3.38 -9.44 10.37
N SER A 96 3.72 -10.58 9.75
CA SER A 96 4.99 -11.27 9.98
C SER A 96 6.11 -10.85 9.03
N ILE A 97 5.77 -10.29 7.86
CA ILE A 97 6.73 -9.93 6.81
C ILE A 97 6.48 -8.49 6.37
N TYR A 98 7.40 -7.61 6.73
CA TYR A 98 7.24 -6.16 6.57
C TYR A 98 8.50 -5.43 6.10
N SER A 99 9.65 -6.11 6.09
CA SER A 99 10.92 -5.55 5.63
C SER A 99 10.85 -5.20 4.15
N LEU A 100 11.59 -4.17 3.77
CA LEU A 100 11.79 -3.76 2.39
C LEU A 100 13.29 -3.61 2.15
N SER A 101 13.80 -4.28 1.12
CA SER A 101 15.24 -4.29 0.80
C SER A 101 15.53 -3.95 -0.66
N SER A 102 14.57 -4.13 -1.58
CA SER A 102 14.76 -3.76 -2.99
C SER A 102 13.46 -3.24 -3.61
N PHE A 103 13.58 -2.45 -4.68
CA PHE A 103 12.46 -1.77 -5.33
C PHE A 103 12.67 -1.69 -6.83
N ARG A 104 11.59 -1.79 -7.61
CA ARG A 104 11.61 -1.40 -9.02
C ARG A 104 10.32 -0.69 -9.42
N PRO A 105 10.38 0.21 -10.42
CA PRO A 105 9.19 0.69 -11.10
C PRO A 105 8.33 -0.48 -11.59
N LEU A 106 7.02 -0.39 -11.38
CA LEU A 106 6.07 -1.36 -11.91
C LEU A 106 5.41 -0.77 -13.15
N LYS A 107 5.61 -1.42 -14.30
CA LYS A 107 5.03 -0.95 -15.55
C LYS A 107 3.52 -1.20 -15.53
N VAL A 108 2.77 -0.19 -15.97
CA VAL A 108 1.32 -0.24 -16.15
C VAL A 108 1.06 0.14 -17.60
N ASP A 109 1.19 -0.84 -18.47
CA ASP A 109 1.23 -0.73 -19.91
C ASP A 109 0.06 -1.50 -20.51
N SER A 110 -1.17 -1.01 -20.29
CA SER A 110 -2.34 -1.42 -21.09
C SER A 110 -3.58 -0.58 -20.81
N ALA A 111 -4.36 -0.30 -21.85
CA ALA A 111 -5.70 0.27 -21.71
C ALA A 111 -6.73 -0.79 -21.29
N ASP A 112 -6.54 -2.01 -21.77
CA ASP A 112 -7.35 -3.20 -21.48
C ASP A 112 -6.61 -4.15 -20.53
N HIS A 113 -7.36 -4.90 -19.73
CA HIS A 113 -6.80 -5.85 -18.79
C HIS A 113 -7.45 -7.22 -19.01
N LYS A 114 -6.63 -8.24 -19.24
CA LYS A 114 -7.10 -9.63 -19.34
C LYS A 114 -6.17 -10.61 -18.62
N LEU A 115 -6.74 -11.40 -17.71
CA LEU A 115 -6.05 -12.42 -16.94
C LEU A 115 -6.77 -13.76 -17.01
N HIS A 116 -6.02 -14.84 -17.22
CA HIS A 116 -6.50 -16.21 -17.06
C HIS A 116 -5.85 -16.85 -15.85
N LEU A 117 -6.67 -17.44 -14.97
CA LEU A 117 -6.23 -18.23 -13.82
C LEU A 117 -6.58 -19.71 -14.06
N PHE A 118 -5.70 -20.61 -13.66
CA PHE A 118 -5.88 -22.05 -13.84
C PHE A 118 -5.64 -22.80 -12.53
N GLU A 119 -6.46 -23.83 -12.29
CA GLU A 119 -6.42 -24.64 -11.06
C GLU A 119 -5.13 -25.47 -10.95
N ASN A 120 -4.59 -25.95 -12.08
CA ASN A 120 -3.37 -26.76 -12.14
C ASN A 120 -2.22 -26.01 -12.84
N ALA A 121 -0.99 -26.51 -12.62
CA ALA A 121 0.19 -26.04 -13.36
C ALA A 121 0.04 -26.37 -14.85
N GLY A 122 0.78 -25.68 -15.72
CA GLY A 122 0.75 -25.94 -17.16
C GLY A 122 -0.55 -25.55 -17.88
N PHE A 123 -1.38 -24.68 -17.28
CA PHE A 123 -2.64 -24.18 -17.82
C PHE A 123 -3.76 -25.23 -17.96
N GLU A 124 -3.80 -26.18 -17.02
CA GLU A 124 -4.73 -27.30 -17.06
C GLU A 124 -5.95 -27.12 -16.15
N ASN A 125 -6.97 -27.95 -16.39
CA ASN A 125 -8.20 -28.07 -15.62
C ASN A 125 -9.04 -26.78 -15.63
N ARG A 126 -9.70 -26.44 -14.52
CA ARG A 126 -10.61 -25.31 -14.39
C ARG A 126 -9.88 -24.00 -14.71
N LYS A 127 -10.48 -23.22 -15.61
CA LYS A 127 -10.00 -21.90 -16.01
C LYS A 127 -10.99 -20.83 -15.58
N MET A 128 -10.49 -19.70 -15.09
CA MET A 128 -11.24 -18.46 -14.91
C MET A 128 -10.64 -17.38 -15.80
N GLU A 129 -11.49 -16.66 -16.54
CA GLU A 129 -11.10 -15.49 -17.32
C GLU A 129 -11.64 -14.23 -16.65
N ILE A 130 -10.77 -13.24 -16.46
CA ILE A 130 -11.10 -11.94 -15.85
C ILE A 130 -10.72 -10.87 -16.86
N VAL A 131 -11.68 -10.05 -17.26
CA VAL A 131 -11.50 -8.97 -18.25
C VAL A 131 -12.01 -7.68 -17.63
N ASP A 132 -11.15 -6.68 -17.57
CA ASP A 132 -11.48 -5.32 -17.13
C ASP A 132 -12.30 -5.21 -15.84
N ASP A 133 -12.09 -6.14 -14.91
CA ASP A 133 -12.74 -6.14 -13.59
C ASP A 133 -11.77 -6.53 -12.46
N ASP A 134 -12.08 -6.07 -11.24
CA ASP A 134 -11.38 -6.46 -10.02
C ASP A 134 -12.21 -7.53 -9.28
N VAL A 135 -11.58 -8.61 -8.85
CA VAL A 135 -12.25 -9.75 -8.22
C VAL A 135 -11.87 -9.84 -6.74
N PRO A 136 -12.69 -9.30 -5.82
CA PRO A 136 -12.39 -9.35 -4.38
C PRO A 136 -12.57 -10.75 -3.78
N SER A 137 -13.20 -11.70 -4.48
CA SER A 137 -13.32 -13.09 -4.05
C SER A 137 -13.48 -14.01 -5.25
N LEU A 138 -12.51 -14.89 -5.50
CA LEU A 138 -12.60 -15.91 -6.55
C LEU A 138 -13.79 -16.86 -6.32
N TRP A 139 -14.14 -17.12 -5.06
CA TRP A 139 -15.29 -17.93 -4.66
C TRP A 139 -16.63 -17.40 -5.17
N ALA A 140 -16.78 -16.06 -5.28
CA ALA A 140 -18.00 -15.44 -5.78
C ALA A 140 -18.30 -15.79 -7.25
N TYR A 141 -17.28 -16.25 -7.98
CA TYR A 141 -17.35 -16.66 -9.37
C TYR A 141 -17.26 -18.18 -9.56
N GLY A 142 -17.44 -18.97 -8.48
CA GLY A 142 -17.39 -20.44 -8.54
C GLY A 142 -15.99 -21.03 -8.70
N PHE A 143 -14.95 -20.20 -8.57
CA PHE A 143 -13.57 -20.66 -8.53
C PHE A 143 -13.14 -20.98 -7.08
N GLN A 144 -12.03 -21.69 -6.92
CA GLN A 144 -11.52 -22.07 -5.59
C GLN A 144 -10.36 -21.16 -5.17
N ASP A 145 -9.73 -21.44 -4.04
CA ASP A 145 -8.51 -20.76 -3.59
C ASP A 145 -7.24 -21.29 -4.25
N ARG A 146 -7.31 -22.39 -4.99
CA ARG A 146 -6.17 -22.98 -5.69
C ARG A 146 -5.96 -22.36 -7.08
N VAL A 147 -4.83 -21.68 -7.27
CA VAL A 147 -4.34 -21.17 -8.57
C VAL A 147 -2.89 -21.60 -8.75
N ALA A 148 -2.64 -22.48 -9.72
CA ALA A 148 -1.33 -23.09 -9.93
C ALA A 148 -0.64 -22.69 -11.24
N SER A 149 -1.36 -22.09 -12.18
CA SER A 149 -0.77 -21.36 -13.32
C SER A 149 -1.66 -20.18 -13.74
N ALA A 150 -1.08 -19.21 -14.44
CA ALA A 150 -1.77 -18.00 -14.86
C ALA A 150 -1.24 -17.48 -16.21
N LYS A 151 -2.08 -16.77 -16.97
CA LYS A 151 -1.67 -16.02 -18.16
C LYS A 151 -2.17 -14.59 -18.05
N ALA A 152 -1.26 -13.64 -17.87
CA ALA A 152 -1.55 -12.21 -17.95
C ALA A 152 -1.45 -11.79 -19.42
N ILE A 153 -2.61 -11.79 -20.09
CA ILE A 153 -2.72 -11.50 -21.52
C ILE A 153 -2.51 -10.01 -21.78
N SER A 154 -3.11 -9.16 -20.96
CA SER A 154 -2.93 -7.71 -21.00
C SER A 154 -3.12 -7.08 -19.63
N GLY A 155 -2.50 -5.92 -19.43
CA GLY A 155 -2.49 -5.18 -18.17
C GLY A 155 -1.62 -5.82 -17.08
N THR A 156 -1.45 -5.07 -15.99
CA THR A 156 -0.69 -5.50 -14.81
C THR A 156 -1.67 -5.83 -13.69
N TRP A 157 -1.46 -6.97 -13.02
CA TRP A 157 -2.38 -7.48 -11.99
C TRP A 157 -1.66 -7.77 -10.69
N VAL A 158 -2.42 -7.79 -9.59
CA VAL A 158 -1.96 -8.26 -8.29
C VAL A 158 -2.92 -9.31 -7.76
N GLY A 159 -2.42 -10.53 -7.57
CA GLY A 159 -3.11 -11.60 -6.85
C GLY A 159 -2.82 -11.53 -5.36
N TYR A 160 -3.79 -11.96 -4.56
CA TYR A 160 -3.74 -11.96 -3.11
C TYR A 160 -4.12 -13.31 -2.55
N MET A 161 -3.40 -13.75 -1.51
CA MET A 161 -3.62 -15.04 -0.85
C MET A 161 -5.04 -15.19 -0.27
N TYR A 162 -5.65 -14.09 0.19
CA TYR A 162 -6.98 -14.09 0.82
C TYR A 162 -8.00 -13.19 0.11
N PRO A 163 -9.31 -13.40 0.32
CA PRO A 163 -10.35 -12.52 -0.21
C PRO A 163 -10.23 -11.09 0.33
N GLY A 164 -10.66 -10.12 -0.47
CA GLY A 164 -10.66 -8.69 -0.15
C GLY A 164 -9.28 -8.05 -0.22
N TYR A 165 -8.39 -8.55 -1.10
CA TYR A 165 -7.05 -8.00 -1.34
C TYR A 165 -6.14 -8.06 -0.09
N ARG A 166 -6.12 -9.21 0.59
CA ARG A 166 -5.39 -9.41 1.85
C ARG A 166 -4.36 -10.53 1.76
N GLY A 167 -3.40 -10.51 2.69
CA GLY A 167 -2.29 -11.45 2.72
C GLY A 167 -1.18 -11.07 1.74
N SER A 168 -0.35 -12.05 1.42
CA SER A 168 0.74 -11.96 0.43
C SER A 168 0.26 -11.46 -0.93
N GLN A 169 1.08 -10.65 -1.58
CA GLN A 169 0.79 -10.06 -2.88
C GLN A 169 1.68 -10.70 -3.96
N TYR A 170 1.13 -10.93 -5.14
CA TYR A 170 1.85 -11.50 -6.27
C TYR A 170 1.57 -10.69 -7.54
N VAL A 171 2.60 -10.09 -8.11
CA VAL A 171 2.48 -9.29 -9.33
C VAL A 171 2.46 -10.20 -10.55
N PHE A 172 1.49 -9.97 -11.44
CA PHE A 172 1.45 -10.57 -12.78
C PHE A 172 1.57 -9.45 -13.82
N GLU A 173 2.77 -9.28 -14.35
CA GLU A 173 3.02 -8.53 -15.59
C GLU A 173 2.70 -9.40 -16.81
N HIS A 174 2.62 -8.80 -17.99
CA HIS A 174 2.32 -9.51 -19.23
C HIS A 174 3.21 -10.74 -19.41
N GLY A 175 2.58 -11.91 -19.57
CA GLY A 175 3.30 -13.16 -19.72
C GLY A 175 2.53 -14.41 -19.30
N GLU A 176 3.23 -15.54 -19.42
CA GLU A 176 2.73 -16.87 -19.07
C GLU A 176 3.48 -17.41 -17.84
N PHE A 177 2.74 -17.84 -16.83
CA PHE A 177 3.25 -18.37 -15.59
C PHE A 177 2.78 -19.81 -15.42
N LYS A 178 3.64 -20.78 -15.73
CA LYS A 178 3.30 -22.20 -15.80
C LYS A 178 3.20 -22.86 -14.43
N HIS A 179 3.82 -22.26 -13.42
CA HIS A 179 3.84 -22.77 -12.05
C HIS A 179 3.81 -21.62 -11.04
N TRP A 180 3.29 -21.86 -9.83
CA TRP A 180 3.16 -20.80 -8.81
C TRP A 180 4.47 -20.21 -8.30
N ASN A 181 5.58 -20.92 -8.54
CA ASN A 181 6.92 -20.41 -8.26
C ASN A 181 7.31 -19.26 -9.21
N ASP A 182 6.70 -19.19 -10.41
CA ASP A 182 7.04 -18.19 -11.43
C ASP A 182 6.64 -16.78 -10.99
N TRP A 183 5.64 -16.64 -10.11
CA TRP A 183 5.25 -15.36 -9.48
C TRP A 183 5.71 -15.24 -8.02
N GLY A 184 6.61 -16.13 -7.56
CA GLY A 184 7.22 -16.06 -6.24
C GLY A 184 6.35 -16.56 -5.07
N ALA A 185 5.26 -17.29 -5.33
CA ALA A 185 4.48 -17.92 -4.27
C ALA A 185 5.11 -19.24 -3.81
N THR A 186 4.95 -19.59 -2.54
CA THR A 186 5.38 -20.88 -1.97
C THR A 186 4.31 -21.97 -2.07
N ALA A 187 3.05 -21.56 -2.25
CA ALA A 187 1.89 -22.44 -2.42
C ALA A 187 0.94 -21.83 -3.47
N PRO A 188 0.15 -22.65 -4.19
CA PRO A 188 -0.77 -22.19 -5.23
C PRO A 188 -2.06 -21.60 -4.64
N GLN A 189 -1.96 -20.65 -3.72
CA GLN A 189 -3.12 -20.05 -3.06
C GLN A 189 -3.34 -18.60 -3.49
N ILE A 190 -4.45 -18.33 -4.19
CA ILE A 190 -4.91 -16.99 -4.56
C ILE A 190 -6.43 -16.97 -4.42
N GLN A 191 -6.97 -15.94 -3.77
CA GLN A 191 -8.40 -15.81 -3.49
C GLN A 191 -9.00 -14.46 -3.87
N SER A 192 -8.18 -13.49 -4.21
CA SER A 192 -8.64 -12.26 -4.86
C SER A 192 -7.58 -11.72 -5.80
N VAL A 193 -8.00 -10.96 -6.80
CA VAL A 193 -7.10 -10.35 -7.77
C VAL A 193 -7.66 -9.00 -8.19
N ARG A 194 -6.78 -8.05 -8.49
CA ARG A 194 -7.17 -6.73 -8.98
C ARG A 194 -6.20 -6.25 -10.03
N ARG A 195 -6.63 -5.27 -10.81
CA ARG A 195 -5.78 -4.54 -11.74
C ARG A 195 -4.90 -3.53 -10.98
N VAL A 196 -3.69 -3.32 -11.47
CA VAL A 196 -2.84 -2.20 -11.09
C VAL A 196 -3.14 -1.06 -12.04
N ARG A 197 -3.40 0.14 -11.49
CA ARG A 197 -3.65 1.34 -12.27
C ARG A 197 -2.67 2.43 -11.83
N ASP A 198 -2.40 3.38 -12.72
CA ASP A 198 -1.56 4.55 -12.48
C ASP A 198 -2.17 5.52 -11.43
N MET A 199 -3.49 5.49 -11.27
CA MET A 199 -4.22 6.24 -10.26
C MET A 199 -4.45 5.44 -8.97
N GLN A 200 -4.37 6.16 -7.85
CA GLN A 200 -4.62 5.66 -6.50
C GLN A 200 -6.09 5.20 -6.36
N TRP A 201 -6.35 3.91 -6.51
CA TRP A 201 -7.70 3.35 -6.45
C TRP A 201 -8.08 2.86 -5.03
N HIS A 202 -7.07 2.53 -4.20
CA HIS A 202 -7.30 2.07 -2.83
C HIS A 202 -7.22 3.20 -1.79
N LYS A 203 -8.23 3.25 -0.92
CA LYS A 203 -8.31 4.23 0.19
C LYS A 203 -7.47 3.84 1.42
N ARG A 204 -6.95 2.61 1.50
CA ARG A 204 -6.16 2.14 2.64
C ARG A 204 -4.66 2.24 2.34
N GLY A 205 -3.90 2.79 3.28
CA GLY A 205 -2.45 2.84 3.24
C GLY A 205 -1.85 4.10 2.61
N CYS A 206 -2.67 4.99 2.06
CA CYS A 206 -2.21 6.25 1.46
C CYS A 206 -2.97 7.42 2.07
N TYR A 207 -2.30 8.16 2.95
CA TYR A 207 -2.83 9.42 3.47
C TYR A 207 -2.79 10.44 2.33
N ILE A 208 -3.95 10.84 1.81
CA ILE A 208 -4.02 12.06 1.00
C ILE A 208 -4.05 13.19 2.01
N ALA A 209 -2.96 13.95 2.12
CA ALA A 209 -2.96 15.16 2.93
C ALA A 209 -4.15 16.02 2.49
N PRO A 210 -5.05 16.42 3.41
CA PRO A 210 -6.13 17.32 3.06
C PRO A 210 -5.52 18.57 2.43
N ALA A 211 -6.08 19.03 1.32
CA ALA A 211 -5.64 20.25 0.67
C ALA A 211 -5.56 21.37 1.72
N PRO A 212 -4.51 22.21 1.72
CA PRO A 212 -4.42 23.32 2.66
C PRO A 212 -5.70 24.15 2.54
N THR A 213 -6.46 24.23 3.64
CA THR A 213 -7.65 25.08 3.69
C THR A 213 -7.22 26.49 3.33
N PRO A 214 -7.86 27.13 2.33
CA PRO A 214 -7.59 28.52 2.02
C PRO A 214 -7.66 29.35 3.31
N PRO A 215 -6.75 30.31 3.53
CA PRO A 215 -6.86 31.19 4.68
C PRO A 215 -8.24 31.84 4.64
N ASN A 216 -9.00 31.65 5.71
CA ASN A 216 -10.34 32.21 5.85
C ASN A 216 -10.23 33.74 5.67
N PRO A 217 -10.85 34.34 4.63
CA PRO A 217 -10.72 35.77 4.37
C PRO A 217 -11.36 36.63 5.46
N ASN A 218 -12.14 36.03 6.36
CA ASN A 218 -12.85 36.75 7.41
C ASN A 218 -12.74 36.00 8.75
N PRO A 219 -11.77 36.36 9.62
CA PRO A 219 -11.78 35.88 10.98
C PRO A 219 -13.06 36.38 11.63
N ASN A 220 -14.01 35.48 11.90
CA ASN A 220 -15.17 35.82 12.70
C ASN A 220 -14.67 36.40 14.02
N PRO A 221 -15.14 37.58 14.47
CA PRO A 221 -14.73 38.14 15.76
C PRO A 221 -14.95 37.10 16.85
N ALA A 222 -13.96 36.94 17.73
CA ALA A 222 -14.06 36.03 18.87
C ALA A 222 -15.39 36.29 19.62
N PRO A 223 -16.14 35.23 20.02
CA PRO A 223 -17.30 35.41 20.87
C PRO A 223 -16.91 36.20 22.11
N ASN A 224 -17.66 37.27 22.40
CA ASN A 224 -17.43 38.11 23.56
C ASN A 224 -17.35 37.24 24.82
N PRO A 225 -16.39 37.43 25.74
CA PRO A 225 -16.32 36.65 26.97
C PRO A 225 -17.66 36.73 27.71
N ALA A 226 -18.17 35.58 28.12
CA ALA A 226 -19.39 35.50 28.90
C ALA A 226 -19.26 36.36 30.19
N PRO A 227 -20.31 37.07 30.62
CA PRO A 227 -20.27 37.80 31.89
C PRO A 227 -19.92 36.85 33.04
N ASN A 228 -19.03 37.30 33.91
CA ASN A 228 -18.58 36.55 35.07
C ASN A 228 -19.79 36.14 35.95
N PRO A 229 -19.89 34.89 36.44
CA PRO A 229 -20.99 34.51 37.31
C PRO A 229 -20.97 35.34 38.60
N THR A 230 -22.12 35.89 38.97
CA THR A 230 -22.33 36.65 40.21
C THR A 230 -21.92 35.82 41.44
N PRO A 231 -21.26 36.40 42.45
CA PRO A 231 -20.90 35.69 43.67
C PRO A 231 -22.14 35.15 44.39
N ASN A 232 -22.09 33.89 44.82
CA ASN A 232 -23.14 33.27 45.62
C ASN A 232 -23.39 34.07 46.92
N PRO A 233 -24.65 34.22 47.39
CA PRO A 233 -24.93 34.81 48.69
C PRO A 233 -24.32 33.95 49.81
N LYS A 234 -23.68 34.62 50.78
CA LYS A 234 -23.10 34.00 51.97
C LYS A 234 -24.17 33.28 52.81
N PRO A 235 -23.93 32.05 53.32
CA PRO A 235 -24.87 31.39 54.21
C PRO A 235 -25.10 32.18 55.50
N THR A 236 -26.35 32.36 55.89
CA THR A 236 -26.76 32.96 57.17
C THR A 236 -26.44 32.01 58.34
N PRO A 237 -25.94 32.50 59.49
CA PRO A 237 -25.73 31.65 60.67
C PRO A 237 -27.06 31.19 61.27
N ASN A 238 -27.13 29.90 61.62
CA ASN A 238 -28.27 29.28 62.28
C ASN A 238 -28.41 29.77 63.74
N PRO A 239 -29.61 30.02 64.30
CA PRO A 239 -29.75 30.42 65.69
C PRO A 239 -29.47 29.24 66.65
N ASN A 240 -28.73 29.54 67.72
CA ASN A 240 -28.31 28.61 68.77
C ASN A 240 -29.53 28.02 69.54
N PRO A 241 -29.50 26.77 70.05
CA PRO A 241 -30.60 26.21 70.84
C PRO A 241 -30.63 26.78 72.27
N ALA A 242 -31.84 26.99 72.81
CA ALA A 242 -32.09 27.50 74.15
C ALA A 242 -31.70 26.52 75.28
N PRO A 243 -31.40 26.98 76.51
CA PRO A 243 -30.98 26.12 77.62
C PRO A 243 -32.17 25.42 78.30
N ASN A 244 -31.96 24.15 78.65
CA ASN A 244 -32.94 23.24 79.26
C ASN A 244 -33.22 23.59 80.74
N PRO A 245 -34.47 23.58 81.25
CA PRO A 245 -34.75 23.80 82.67
C PRO A 245 -34.53 22.53 83.50
N LYS A 246 -33.91 22.72 84.68
CA LYS A 246 -33.66 21.71 85.72
C LYS A 246 -34.96 21.07 86.22
N SER A 247 -34.98 19.74 86.39
CA SER A 247 -35.95 19.03 87.21
C SER A 247 -35.28 18.36 88.42
N LYS A 248 -36.00 18.46 89.55
CA LYS A 248 -35.58 18.28 90.94
C LYS A 248 -35.41 16.80 91.36
N THR A 249 -34.71 16.67 92.48
CA THR A 249 -34.42 15.52 93.34
C THR A 249 -35.65 14.87 94.00
N GLN A 250 -35.60 13.53 94.08
CA GLN A 250 -35.97 12.63 95.21
C GLN A 250 -37.44 12.46 95.65
N PRO A 251 -37.81 11.38 96.40
CA PRO A 251 -37.01 10.51 97.29
C PRO A 251 -36.48 9.21 96.69
#